data_AF-G3IHC6-F1
#
_entry.id   AF-G3IHC6-F1
#
_cell.length_a   1.000
_cell.length_b   1.000
_cell.length_c   1.000
_cell.angle_alpha   90.00
_cell.angle_beta   90.00
_cell.angle_gamma   90.00
#
_symmetry.space_group_name_H-M   'P 1'
#
loop_
_entity.id
_entity.type
_entity.pdbx_description
1 polymer ?
#
loop_
_entity_poly.entity_id
_entity_poly.type
_entity_poly.pdbx_seq_one_letter_code
_entity_poly.pdbx_strand_id
1 'polypeptide(L)'
;MVNSTYYMMDFLYVTPTPLQSARAGNAVHALLLYRHLLNQQEIPPVRQTLGLGVEVQGSKRPSSGALGLLQTLLMGMRPLCSAQFEKIFNTTRVPGVEKDYLRHLQDSWHVAVFHRGRFFRLQTHSSNGLLSPRALEQQFQEILDDPSPACPLEEHLAALTAAPR
;
A
#
# COMPACT_ATOMS: atom_id res chain seq x y z
N MET A 1 12.93 13.70 -6.44
CA MET A 1 12.28 12.95 -5.32
C MET A 1 11.74 13.86 -4.23
N VAL A 2 12.47 14.89 -3.79
CA VAL A 2 12.08 15.73 -2.63
C VAL A 2 10.84 16.61 -2.87
N ASN A 3 10.56 17.01 -4.12
CA ASN A 3 9.59 18.07 -4.39
C ASN A 3 8.12 17.63 -4.39
N SER A 4 7.83 16.34 -4.57
CA SER A 4 6.46 15.87 -4.82
C SER A 4 6.14 14.50 -4.20
N THR A 5 7.03 13.98 -3.34
CA THR A 5 6.83 12.72 -2.63
C THR A 5 6.59 13.02 -1.16
N TYR A 6 5.51 12.48 -0.60
CA TYR A 6 5.14 12.65 0.80
C TYR A 6 5.50 11.39 1.58
N TYR A 7 5.97 11.57 2.81
CA TYR A 7 6.32 10.47 3.72
C TYR A 7 5.50 10.60 4.99
N MET A 8 4.96 9.48 5.46
CA MET A 8 4.35 9.35 6.78
C MET A 8 5.06 8.23 7.50
N MET A 9 5.47 8.49 8.74
CA MET A 9 6.12 7.50 9.59
C MET A 9 5.06 6.78 10.42
N ASP A 10 5.27 5.49 10.65
CA ASP A 10 4.46 4.67 11.55
C ASP A 10 4.48 5.20 13.00
N PHE A 11 3.65 4.60 13.84
CA PHE A 11 3.47 4.99 15.24
C PHE A 11 4.80 5.11 16.01
N LEU A 12 5.12 6.34 16.43
CA LEU A 12 6.34 6.65 17.19
C LEU A 12 6.40 5.99 18.58
N TYR A 13 5.26 5.54 19.13
CA TYR A 13 5.14 5.01 20.49
C TYR A 13 4.78 3.53 20.56
N VAL A 14 4.75 2.84 19.43
CA VAL A 14 4.62 1.38 19.41
C VAL A 14 6.02 0.81 19.41
N THR A 15 6.32 -0.14 20.31
CA THR A 15 7.56 -0.92 20.28
C THR A 15 7.31 -2.18 19.46
N PRO A 16 7.57 -2.17 18.13
CA PRO A 16 7.38 -3.36 17.32
C PRO A 16 8.43 -4.41 17.67
N THR A 17 8.27 -5.61 17.13
CA THR A 17 9.28 -6.66 17.25
C THR A 17 10.65 -6.17 16.75
N PRO A 18 11.76 -6.65 17.34
CA PRO A 18 13.10 -6.26 16.90
C PRO A 18 13.45 -6.85 15.51
N LEU A 19 12.73 -7.87 15.08
CA LEU A 19 12.94 -8.57 13.81
C LEU A 19 12.38 -7.77 12.63
N GLN A 20 13.28 -7.27 11.77
CA GLN A 20 12.89 -6.49 10.59
C GLN A 20 12.04 -7.29 9.60
N SER A 21 12.39 -8.56 9.36
CA SER A 21 11.66 -9.49 8.49
C SER A 21 10.22 -9.71 8.97
N ALA A 22 10.02 -9.90 10.28
CA ALA A 22 8.69 -10.03 10.87
C ALA A 22 7.84 -8.76 10.70
N ARG A 23 8.44 -7.58 10.88
CA ARG A 23 7.75 -6.29 10.65
C ARG A 23 7.35 -6.13 9.19
N ALA A 24 8.26 -6.39 8.26
CA ALA A 24 8.00 -6.33 6.82
C ALA A 24 6.90 -7.33 6.41
N GLY A 25 6.98 -8.56 6.89
CA GLY A 25 5.98 -9.61 6.64
C GLY A 25 4.58 -9.21 7.11
N ASN A 26 4.46 -8.73 8.35
CA ASN A 26 3.19 -8.28 8.91
C ASN A 26 2.63 -7.04 8.19
N ALA A 27 3.48 -6.04 7.90
CA ALA A 27 3.07 -4.83 7.20
C ALA A 27 2.54 -5.15 5.79
N VAL A 28 3.27 -5.96 5.02
CA VAL A 28 2.86 -6.38 3.68
C VAL A 28 1.60 -7.23 3.73
N HIS A 29 1.48 -8.15 4.69
CA HIS A 29 0.27 -8.94 4.86
C HIS A 29 -0.96 -8.05 5.14
N ALA A 30 -0.83 -7.08 6.07
CA ALA A 30 -1.90 -6.14 6.39
C ALA A 30 -2.30 -5.27 5.17
N LEU A 31 -1.33 -4.81 4.37
CA LEU A 31 -1.59 -4.08 3.13
C LEU A 31 -2.36 -4.93 2.11
N LEU A 32 -2.05 -6.21 2.00
CA LEU A 32 -2.73 -7.13 1.08
C LEU A 32 -4.14 -7.50 1.58
N LEU A 33 -4.35 -7.61 2.89
CA LEU A 33 -5.69 -7.72 3.47
C LEU A 33 -6.52 -6.47 3.17
N TYR A 34 -5.94 -5.28 3.31
CA TYR A 34 -6.61 -4.04 2.93
C TYR A 34 -6.97 -4.02 1.44
N ARG A 35 -6.06 -4.46 0.55
CA ARG A 35 -6.34 -4.62 -0.89
C ARG A 35 -7.50 -5.59 -1.13
N HIS A 36 -7.56 -6.70 -0.39
CA HIS A 36 -8.66 -7.65 -0.49
C HIS A 36 -10.00 -7.00 -0.11
N LEU A 37 -10.06 -6.30 1.03
CA LEU A 37 -11.26 -5.57 1.45
C LEU A 37 -11.67 -4.47 0.45
N LEU A 38 -10.70 -3.78 -0.14
CA LEU A 38 -10.94 -2.77 -1.19
C LEU A 38 -11.59 -3.41 -2.42
N ASN A 39 -11.02 -4.51 -2.91
CA ASN A 39 -11.53 -5.23 -4.07
C ASN A 39 -12.93 -5.81 -3.83
N GLN A 40 -13.24 -6.25 -2.60
CA GLN A 40 -14.56 -6.72 -2.21
C GLN A 40 -15.55 -5.57 -1.88
N GLN A 41 -15.11 -4.31 -1.96
CA GLN A 41 -15.90 -3.13 -1.62
C GLN A 41 -16.44 -3.16 -0.17
N GLU A 42 -15.72 -3.80 0.74
CA GLU A 42 -16.10 -3.95 2.16
C GLU A 42 -15.51 -2.86 3.06
N ILE A 43 -14.70 -1.95 2.49
CA ILE A 43 -14.11 -0.83 3.23
C ILE A 43 -15.21 0.16 3.64
N PRO A 44 -15.30 0.53 4.93
CA PRO A 44 -16.21 1.56 5.39
C PRO A 44 -15.99 2.89 4.66
N PRO A 45 -17.06 3.61 4.26
CA PRO A 45 -16.93 4.88 3.57
C PRO A 45 -16.27 5.92 4.47
N VAL A 46 -15.31 6.66 3.93
CA VAL A 46 -14.68 7.79 4.64
C VAL A 46 -15.65 8.96 4.69
N ARG A 47 -15.82 9.54 5.88
CA ARG A 47 -16.74 10.66 6.10
C ARG A 47 -15.99 11.81 6.77
N GLN A 48 -16.37 13.02 6.41
CA GLN A 48 -15.92 14.23 7.08
C GLN A 48 -17.03 14.75 7.99
N THR A 49 -16.72 14.93 9.27
CA THR A 49 -17.63 15.51 10.26
C THR A 49 -17.46 17.03 10.26
N LEU A 50 -18.55 17.79 10.22
CA LEU A 50 -18.49 19.25 10.26
C LEU A 50 -17.85 19.74 11.58
N GLY A 51 -16.62 20.25 11.50
CA GLY A 51 -15.90 20.87 12.63
C GLY A 51 -14.91 19.97 13.38
N LEU A 52 -14.85 18.67 13.10
CA LEU A 52 -13.94 17.71 13.72
C LEU A 52 -13.38 16.75 12.67
N GLY A 53 -12.17 17.03 12.15
CA GLY A 53 -11.32 16.09 11.40
C GLY A 53 -11.99 15.25 10.28
N VAL A 54 -11.28 14.22 9.85
CA VAL A 54 -11.82 13.14 9.00
C VAL A 54 -11.93 11.92 9.89
N GLU A 55 -13.13 11.34 10.01
CA GLU A 55 -13.36 10.15 10.82
C GLU A 55 -13.63 8.94 9.93
N VAL A 56 -12.86 7.88 10.14
CA VAL A 56 -13.15 6.55 9.60
C VAL A 56 -13.82 5.77 10.72
N GLN A 57 -15.15 5.84 10.79
CA GLN A 57 -15.88 5.19 11.88
C GLN A 57 -15.87 3.67 11.65
N GLY A 58 -15.21 2.94 12.55
CA GLY A 58 -15.38 1.50 12.70
C GLY A 58 -16.76 1.20 13.30
N SER A 59 -17.48 0.26 12.70
CA SER A 59 -18.74 -0.33 13.22
C SER A 59 -20.06 0.42 12.94
N LYS A 60 -20.60 0.16 11.73
CA LYS A 60 -21.94 -0.37 11.40
C LYS A 60 -22.34 0.15 10.03
N ARG A 61 -22.67 -0.78 9.12
CA ARG A 61 -23.16 -0.46 7.77
C ARG A 61 -24.44 0.40 7.90
N PRO A 62 -24.47 1.66 7.45
CA PRO A 62 -25.73 2.24 7.03
C PRO A 62 -26.18 1.48 5.78
N SER A 63 -27.49 1.38 5.58
CA SER A 63 -28.07 0.76 4.39
C SER A 63 -27.39 1.29 3.12
N SER A 64 -26.76 0.39 2.37
CA SER A 64 -26.15 0.69 1.08
C SER A 64 -27.23 1.21 0.12
N GLY A 65 -27.13 2.48 -0.30
CA GLY A 65 -28.08 3.14 -1.20
C GLY A 65 -28.31 4.62 -0.89
N ALA A 66 -29.22 5.26 -1.63
CA ALA A 66 -29.59 6.67 -1.45
C ALA A 66 -30.08 6.99 -0.01
N LEU A 67 -30.65 6.00 0.68
CA LEU A 67 -31.12 6.13 2.07
C LEU A 67 -29.95 6.32 3.06
N GLY A 68 -28.85 5.59 2.88
CA GLY A 68 -27.64 5.73 3.70
C GLY A 68 -26.91 7.06 3.47
N LEU A 69 -26.94 7.57 2.23
CA LEU A 69 -26.43 8.90 1.90
C LEU A 69 -27.25 10.01 2.57
N LEU A 70 -28.59 9.92 2.49
CA LEU A 70 -29.48 10.86 3.16
C LEU A 70 -29.25 10.88 4.68
N GLN A 71 -29.14 9.71 5.30
CA GLN A 71 -28.86 9.60 6.74
C GLN A 71 -27.50 10.20 7.12
N THR A 72 -26.47 9.99 6.31
CA THR A 72 -25.13 10.55 6.52
C THR A 72 -25.15 12.08 6.45
N LEU A 73 -25.84 12.63 5.45
CA LEU A 73 -26.01 14.08 5.29
C LEU A 73 -26.81 14.72 6.44
N LEU A 74 -27.87 14.04 6.90
CA LEU A 74 -28.68 14.48 8.05
C LEU A 74 -27.88 14.49 9.35
N MET A 75 -26.89 13.61 9.50
CA MET A 75 -25.95 13.59 10.63
C MET A 75 -24.80 14.62 10.50
N GLY A 76 -24.85 15.52 9.50
CA GLY A 76 -23.81 16.53 9.28
C GLY A 76 -22.49 15.96 8.77
N MET A 77 -22.49 14.71 8.30
CA MET A 77 -21.31 14.04 7.74
C MET A 77 -21.35 14.11 6.21
N ARG A 78 -20.22 14.38 5.57
CA ARG A 78 -20.09 14.35 4.10
C ARG A 78 -19.26 13.15 3.65
N PRO A 79 -19.79 12.26 2.79
CA PRO A 79 -19.00 11.16 2.24
C PRO A 79 -17.92 11.72 1.31
N LEU A 80 -16.71 11.17 1.42
CA LEU A 80 -15.60 11.50 0.52
C LEU A 80 -15.48 10.47 -0.59
N CYS A 81 -15.00 10.92 -1.75
CA CYS A 81 -14.75 10.03 -2.90
C CYS A 81 -13.57 9.09 -2.59
N SER A 82 -13.78 7.77 -2.76
CA SER A 82 -12.79 6.72 -2.52
C SER A 82 -12.06 6.26 -3.79
N ALA A 83 -12.31 6.87 -4.96
CA ALA A 83 -11.72 6.46 -6.24
C ALA A 83 -10.17 6.51 -6.26
N GLN A 84 -9.56 7.23 -5.32
CA GLN A 84 -8.09 7.28 -5.19
C GLN A 84 -7.51 6.04 -4.52
N PHE A 85 -8.28 5.26 -3.76
CA PHE A 85 -7.78 4.10 -3.02
C PHE A 85 -7.33 2.97 -3.94
N GLU A 86 -7.99 2.81 -5.10
CA GLU A 86 -7.59 1.83 -6.12
C GLU A 86 -6.17 2.10 -6.65
N LYS A 87 -5.72 3.36 -6.61
CA LYS A 87 -4.40 3.77 -7.09
C LYS A 87 -3.27 3.50 -6.09
N ILE A 88 -3.58 3.06 -4.86
CA ILE A 88 -2.57 2.68 -3.86
C ILE A 88 -1.80 1.45 -4.32
N PHE A 89 -2.48 0.52 -4.98
CA PHE A 89 -1.90 -0.74 -5.45
C PHE A 89 -1.67 -0.73 -6.95
N ASN A 90 -0.66 -1.47 -7.39
CA ASN A 90 -0.33 -1.74 -8.79
C ASN A 90 -0.22 -0.50 -9.69
N THR A 91 0.04 0.66 -9.11
CA THR A 91 0.11 1.92 -9.84
C THR A 91 1.52 2.46 -9.76
N THR A 92 2.07 2.85 -10.90
CA THR A 92 3.37 3.50 -10.97
C THR A 92 3.32 4.71 -11.89
N ARG A 93 4.15 5.71 -11.63
CA ARG A 93 4.34 6.86 -12.51
C ARG A 93 5.45 6.53 -13.49
N VAL A 94 5.12 6.47 -14.76
CA VAL A 94 6.09 6.24 -15.82
C VAL A 94 6.51 7.57 -16.41
N PRO A 95 7.82 7.85 -16.50
CA PRO A 95 8.30 9.10 -17.06
C PRO A 95 8.03 9.18 -18.56
N GLY A 96 7.48 10.31 -19.00
CA GLY A 96 7.32 10.64 -20.42
C GLY A 96 8.20 11.81 -20.83
N VAL A 97 8.36 12.03 -22.14
CA VAL A 97 9.22 13.11 -22.66
C VAL A 97 8.66 14.48 -22.33
N GLU A 98 7.35 14.68 -22.53
CA GLU A 98 6.66 15.94 -22.23
C GLU A 98 5.82 15.86 -20.96
N LYS A 99 5.27 14.67 -20.69
CA LYS A 99 4.33 14.45 -19.60
C LYS A 99 4.40 13.02 -19.09
N ASP A 100 4.45 12.91 -17.76
CA ASP A 100 4.40 11.62 -17.09
C ASP A 100 2.98 11.08 -17.04
N TYR A 101 2.87 9.74 -17.08
CA TYR A 101 1.59 9.06 -17.03
C TYR A 101 1.54 8.08 -15.87
N LEU A 102 0.35 7.97 -15.27
CA LEU A 102 0.07 6.95 -14.27
C LEU A 102 -0.30 5.65 -14.98
N ARG A 103 0.51 4.61 -14.76
CA ARG A 103 0.26 3.26 -15.24
C ARG A 103 -0.33 2.44 -14.11
N HIS A 104 -1.59 2.08 -14.25
CA HIS A 104 -2.25 1.11 -13.37
C HIS A 104 -2.17 -0.28 -14.02
N LEU A 105 -1.67 -1.26 -13.28
CA LEU A 105 -1.55 -2.66 -13.70
C LEU A 105 -2.66 -3.46 -13.03
N GLN A 106 -3.31 -4.32 -13.81
CA GLN A 106 -4.28 -5.26 -13.26
C GLN A 106 -3.55 -6.42 -12.59
N ASP A 107 -4.11 -6.91 -11.48
CA ASP A 107 -3.76 -8.17 -10.82
C ASP A 107 -2.26 -8.52 -10.70
N SER A 108 -1.67 -8.12 -9.58
CA SER A 108 -0.35 -8.58 -9.15
C SER A 108 -0.44 -9.63 -8.03
N TRP A 109 0.34 -10.70 -8.14
CA TRP A 109 0.57 -11.72 -7.08
C TRP A 109 1.99 -11.65 -6.51
N HIS A 110 2.63 -10.50 -6.63
CA HIS A 110 3.99 -10.28 -6.14
C HIS A 110 4.16 -8.85 -5.64
N VAL A 111 5.18 -8.65 -4.81
CA VAL A 111 5.68 -7.34 -4.38
C VAL A 111 7.12 -7.23 -4.84
N ALA A 112 7.49 -6.05 -5.34
CA ALA A 112 8.87 -5.71 -5.61
C ALA A 112 9.55 -5.29 -4.30
N VAL A 113 10.68 -5.91 -3.98
CA VAL A 113 11.47 -5.65 -2.78
C VAL A 113 12.83 -5.13 -3.21
N PHE A 114 13.27 -4.02 -2.61
CA PHE A 114 14.59 -3.45 -2.86
C PHE A 114 15.47 -3.66 -1.62
N HIS A 115 16.62 -4.33 -1.79
CA HIS A 115 17.58 -4.55 -0.72
C HIS A 115 19.01 -4.49 -1.28
N ARG A 116 19.89 -3.69 -0.66
CA ARG A 116 21.32 -3.55 -1.01
C ARG A 116 21.59 -3.38 -2.52
N GLY A 117 20.83 -2.50 -3.19
CA GLY A 117 21.02 -2.24 -4.62
C GLY A 117 20.45 -3.31 -5.55
N ARG A 118 19.68 -4.27 -5.03
CA ARG A 118 19.09 -5.38 -5.80
C ARG A 118 17.57 -5.34 -5.75
N PHE A 119 16.95 -5.79 -6.83
CA PHE A 119 15.50 -5.94 -6.91
C PHE A 119 15.09 -7.41 -6.84
N PHE A 120 14.17 -7.71 -5.93
CA PHE A 120 13.60 -9.04 -5.75
C PHE A 120 12.11 -9.00 -6.06
N ARG A 121 11.63 -10.06 -6.71
CA ARG A 121 10.20 -10.31 -6.91
C ARG A 121 9.74 -11.31 -5.85
N LEU A 122 9.16 -10.81 -4.77
CA LEU A 122 8.63 -11.64 -3.68
C LEU A 122 7.19 -12.06 -4.01
N GLN A 123 6.90 -13.36 -3.95
CA GLN A 123 5.55 -13.85 -4.20
C GLN A 123 4.67 -13.63 -2.98
N THR A 124 3.44 -13.16 -3.20
CA THR A 124 2.49 -12.88 -2.11
C THR A 124 1.37 -13.90 -2.00
N HIS A 125 1.14 -14.68 -3.05
CA HIS A 125 0.07 -15.68 -3.11
C HIS A 125 0.65 -17.06 -3.40
N SER A 126 0.04 -18.08 -2.81
CA SER A 126 0.20 -19.49 -3.17
C SER A 126 -1.04 -19.96 -3.94
N SER A 127 -1.08 -21.23 -4.33
CA SER A 127 -2.28 -21.87 -4.92
C SER A 127 -3.52 -21.73 -4.03
N ASN A 128 -3.31 -21.62 -2.71
CA ASN A 128 -4.37 -21.59 -1.71
C ASN A 128 -4.74 -20.16 -1.25
N GLY A 129 -4.25 -19.13 -1.94
CA GLY A 129 -4.54 -17.73 -1.62
C GLY A 129 -3.36 -16.98 -1.02
N LEU A 130 -3.65 -15.93 -0.24
CA LEU A 130 -2.65 -15.03 0.35
C LEU A 130 -1.71 -15.80 1.31
N LEU A 131 -0.41 -15.55 1.19
CA LEU A 131 0.58 -16.15 2.09
C LEU A 131 0.42 -15.63 3.53
N SER A 132 0.67 -16.52 4.49
CA SER A 132 0.67 -16.16 5.90
C SER A 132 1.80 -15.18 6.22
N PRO A 133 1.68 -14.35 7.28
CA PRO A 133 2.74 -13.43 7.66
C PRO A 133 4.08 -14.12 7.90
N ARG A 134 4.05 -15.34 8.45
CA ARG A 134 5.24 -16.17 8.67
C ARG A 134 5.92 -16.60 7.37
N ALA A 135 5.14 -16.97 6.35
CA ALA A 135 5.70 -17.33 5.04
C ALA A 135 6.30 -16.11 4.31
N LEU A 136 5.71 -14.92 4.49
CA LEU A 136 6.28 -13.67 4.00
C LEU A 136 7.55 -13.30 4.76
N GLU A 137 7.54 -13.41 6.09
CA GLU A 137 8.71 -13.20 6.96
C GLU A 137 9.88 -14.08 6.53
N GLN A 138 9.64 -15.36 6.26
CA GLN A 138 10.70 -16.28 5.81
C GLN A 138 11.30 -15.84 4.47
N GLN A 139 10.49 -15.44 3.49
CA GLN A 139 11.00 -14.89 2.23
C GLN A 139 11.77 -13.58 2.42
N PHE A 140 11.33 -12.71 3.33
CA PHE A 140 12.09 -11.50 3.67
C PHE A 140 13.42 -11.82 4.34
N GLN A 141 13.43 -12.83 5.21
CA GLN A 141 14.64 -13.29 5.88
C GLN A 141 15.65 -13.86 4.88
N GLU A 142 15.18 -14.64 3.89
CA GLU A 142 16.02 -15.13 2.78
C GLU A 142 16.69 -13.98 2.00
N ILE A 143 15.95 -12.88 1.74
CA ILE A 143 16.50 -11.69 1.09
C ILE A 143 17.54 -10.97 1.97
N LEU A 144 17.32 -10.91 3.29
CA LEU A 144 18.24 -10.27 4.22
C LEU A 144 19.54 -11.09 4.41
N ASP A 145 19.43 -12.41 4.37
CA ASP A 145 20.53 -13.35 4.58
C ASP A 145 21.35 -13.60 3.30
N ASP A 146 20.85 -13.21 2.12
CA ASP A 146 21.56 -13.36 0.85
C ASP A 146 22.81 -12.43 0.80
N PRO A 147 24.04 -13.00 0.75
CA PRO A 147 25.27 -12.24 0.71
C PRO A 147 25.66 -11.78 -0.70
N SER A 148 24.91 -12.16 -1.74
CA SER A 148 25.31 -11.95 -3.14
C SER A 148 25.35 -10.45 -3.49
N PRO A 149 26.41 -9.98 -4.18
CA PRO A 149 26.53 -8.59 -4.58
C PRO A 149 25.51 -8.24 -5.67
N ALA A 150 25.20 -6.95 -5.80
CA ALA A 150 24.40 -6.47 -6.92
C ALA A 150 25.15 -6.65 -8.24
N CYS A 151 24.41 -6.92 -9.32
CA CYS A 151 25.00 -6.88 -10.65
C CYS A 151 25.54 -5.47 -10.94
N PRO A 152 26.67 -5.35 -11.65
CA PRO A 152 27.17 -4.05 -12.06
C PRO A 152 26.09 -3.33 -12.89
N LEU A 153 25.78 -2.09 -12.52
CA LEU A 153 24.67 -1.23 -12.99
C LEU A 153 23.31 -1.41 -12.31
N GLU A 154 22.99 -2.58 -11.73
CA GLU A 154 21.72 -2.76 -11.00
C GLU A 154 21.69 -1.92 -9.72
N GLU A 155 22.85 -1.80 -9.06
CA GLU A 155 23.03 -1.08 -7.79
C GLU A 155 22.45 0.34 -7.79
N HIS A 156 22.57 1.05 -8.92
CA HIS A 156 22.16 2.44 -9.06
C HIS A 156 20.88 2.61 -9.87
N LEU A 157 20.24 1.52 -10.32
CA LEU A 157 19.03 1.57 -11.13
C LEU A 157 17.90 2.34 -10.44
N ALA A 158 17.76 2.17 -9.11
CA ALA A 158 16.77 2.88 -8.31
C ALA A 158 16.98 4.41 -8.33
N ALA A 159 18.23 4.88 -8.43
CA ALA A 159 18.56 6.30 -8.42
C ALA A 159 18.01 7.05 -9.64
N LEU A 160 17.79 6.36 -10.77
CA LEU A 160 17.19 6.94 -11.97
C LEU A 160 15.75 7.45 -11.74
N THR A 161 15.08 6.98 -10.69
CA THR A 161 13.75 7.48 -10.30
C THR A 161 13.80 8.89 -9.70
N ALA A 162 14.98 9.32 -9.23
CA ALA A 162 15.19 10.63 -8.60
C ALA A 162 15.59 11.74 -9.59
N ALA A 163 15.92 11.39 -10.84
CA ALA A 163 16.32 12.32 -11.89
C ALA A 163 15.24 13.39 -12.17
N PRO A 164 15.64 14.59 -12.64
CA PRO A 164 14.69 15.61 -13.05
C PRO A 164 13.78 15.11 -14.19
N ARG A 165 12.56 15.65 -14.22
CA ARG A 165 11.55 15.40 -15.25
C ARG A 165 11.32 16.69 -16.02
#